data_AF-A0ABD5DVP1-F1
#
_entry.id   AF-A0ABD5DVP1-F1
#
_cell.length_a   1.000
_cell.length_b   1.000
_cell.length_c   1.000
_cell.angle_alpha   90.00
_cell.angle_beta   90.00
_cell.angle_gamma   90.00
#
_symmetry.space_group_name_H-M   'P 1'
#
loop_
_entity.id
_entity.type
_entity.pdbx_description
1 polymer ?
#
loop_
_entity_poly.entity_id
_entity_poly.type
_entity_poly.pdbx_seq_one_letter_code
_entity_poly.pdbx_strand_id
1 'polypeptide(L)'
;FLSDTMLKVIEAAKRRDPDGFKHVYEGVPESDDDAAIIKLSWIEAAVDAHKILNFEPSGRKRIGFDVADSGADKCANVYRHGSVVY
;
A
#
# COMPACT_ATOMS: atom_id res chain seq x y z
N PHE A 1 -19.54 -16.97 -13.61
CA PHE A 1 -19.97 -15.75 -14.31
C PHE A 1 -20.81 -14.90 -13.36
N LEU A 2 -20.68 -13.58 -13.41
CA LEU A 2 -21.48 -12.65 -12.59
C LEU A 2 -22.92 -12.58 -13.13
N SER A 3 -23.90 -12.44 -12.24
CA SER A 3 -25.30 -12.25 -12.65
C SER A 3 -25.58 -10.81 -13.09
N ASP A 4 -26.62 -10.60 -13.89
CA ASP A 4 -27.05 -9.26 -14.32
C ASP A 4 -27.34 -8.32 -13.15
N THR A 5 -27.85 -8.85 -12.04
CA THR A 5 -28.05 -8.10 -10.81
C THR A 5 -26.72 -7.60 -10.25
N MET A 6 -25.68 -8.45 -10.23
CA MET A 6 -24.36 -8.08 -9.74
C MET A 6 -23.69 -7.05 -10.64
N LEU A 7 -23.82 -7.17 -11.97
CA LEU A 7 -23.31 -6.16 -12.90
C LEU A 7 -23.94 -4.78 -12.65
N LYS A 8 -25.24 -4.72 -12.37
CA LYS A 8 -25.93 -3.46 -12.02
C LYS A 8 -25.45 -2.88 -10.69
N VAL A 9 -25.15 -3.73 -9.70
CA VAL A 9 -24.61 -3.31 -8.40
C VAL A 9 -23.21 -2.71 -8.55
N ILE A 10 -22.35 -3.37 -9.33
CA ILE A 10 -20.99 -2.91 -9.63
C ILE A 10 -21.03 -1.55 -10.33
N GLU A 11 -21.89 -1.41 -11.34
CA GLU A 11 -22.05 -0.15 -12.08
C GLU A 11 -22.61 0.98 -11.21
N ALA A 12 -23.54 0.67 -10.31
CA ALA A 12 -24.06 1.64 -9.34
C ALA A 12 -22.99 2.06 -8.32
N ALA A 13 -22.14 1.13 -7.87
CA ALA A 13 -21.01 1.43 -6.99
C ALA A 13 -20.02 2.40 -7.66
N LYS A 14 -19.68 2.17 -8.94
CA LYS A 14 -18.79 3.03 -9.72
C LYS A 14 -19.29 4.48 -9.80
N ARG A 15 -20.61 4.69 -9.92
CA ARG A 15 -21.21 6.03 -9.99
C ARG A 15 -21.31 6.72 -8.63
N ARG A 16 -21.58 5.95 -7.58
CA ARG A 16 -21.79 6.48 -6.23
C ARG A 16 -20.48 6.90 -5.57
N ASP A 17 -19.45 6.09 -5.72
CA ASP A 17 -18.15 6.28 -5.09
C ASP A 17 -17.05 5.77 -6.03
N PRO A 18 -16.56 6.63 -6.94
CA PRO A 18 -15.54 6.26 -7.90
C PRO A 18 -14.24 5.79 -7.26
N ASP A 19 -13.86 6.33 -6.10
CA ASP A 19 -12.59 6.01 -5.44
C ASP A 19 -12.70 4.71 -4.63
N GLY A 20 -13.79 4.52 -3.88
CA GLY A 20 -14.10 3.22 -3.28
C GLY A 20 -14.31 2.12 -4.31
N PHE A 21 -14.83 2.45 -5.50
CA PHE A 21 -14.90 1.50 -6.61
C PHE A 21 -13.51 1.05 -7.09
N LYS A 22 -12.59 1.99 -7.30
CA LYS A 22 -11.20 1.65 -7.66
C LYS A 22 -10.56 0.76 -6.60
N HIS A 23 -10.85 1.01 -5.33
CA HIS A 23 -10.36 0.17 -4.26
C HIS A 23 -10.90 -1.26 -4.29
N VAL A 24 -12.22 -1.39 -4.33
CA VAL A 24 -12.90 -2.69 -4.24
C VAL A 24 -12.75 -3.52 -5.53
N TYR A 25 -12.75 -2.87 -6.70
CA TYR A 25 -12.85 -3.56 -7.99
C TYR A 25 -11.63 -3.43 -8.90
N GLU A 26 -10.81 -2.38 -8.74
CA GLU A 26 -9.59 -2.18 -9.55
C GLU A 26 -8.31 -2.47 -8.76
N GLY A 27 -8.42 -2.78 -7.46
CA GLY A 27 -7.31 -3.13 -6.59
C GLY A 27 -6.41 -1.94 -6.24
N VAL A 28 -6.90 -0.71 -6.40
CA VAL A 28 -6.17 0.50 -6.02
C VAL A 28 -6.21 0.64 -4.50
N PRO A 29 -5.09 0.78 -3.78
CA PRO A 29 -5.15 0.99 -2.34
C PRO A 29 -5.98 2.23 -2.00
N GLU A 30 -6.72 2.20 -0.88
CA GLU A 30 -7.43 3.39 -0.41
C GLU A 30 -6.43 4.54 -0.20
N SER A 31 -6.74 5.69 -0.81
CA SER A 31 -5.88 6.87 -0.73
C SER A 31 -6.04 7.62 0.58
N ASP A 32 -5.08 8.50 0.84
CA ASP A 32 -5.00 9.55 1.86
C ASP A 32 -6.33 9.97 2.49
N ASP A 33 -6.77 9.26 3.54
CA ASP A 33 -7.70 9.81 4.54
C ASP A 33 -7.00 10.99 5.25
N ASP A 34 -7.75 12.03 5.64
CA ASP A 34 -7.21 13.17 6.39
C ASP A 34 -6.61 12.76 7.74
N ALA A 35 -7.03 11.61 8.29
CA ALA A 35 -6.45 11.01 9.48
C ALA A 35 -5.12 10.25 9.22
N ALA A 36 -4.78 9.97 7.97
CA ALA A 36 -3.60 9.18 7.62
C ALA A 36 -2.31 9.98 7.83
N ILE A 37 -1.44 9.49 8.74
CA ILE A 37 -0.11 10.06 8.98
C ILE A 37 0.94 9.66 7.94
N ILE A 38 0.67 8.60 7.17
CA ILE A 38 1.50 8.13 6.05
C ILE A 38 0.58 8.01 4.85
N LYS A 39 0.79 8.91 3.88
CA LYS A 39 -0.02 9.01 2.66
C LYS A 39 0.45 8.01 1.60
N LEU A 40 -0.47 7.42 0.85
CA LEU A 40 -0.17 6.52 -0.26
C LEU A 40 0.71 7.22 -1.30
N SER A 41 0.39 8.48 -1.61
CA SER A 41 1.16 9.32 -2.53
C SER A 41 2.64 9.48 -2.13
N TRP A 42 2.94 9.46 -0.82
CA TRP A 42 4.31 9.51 -0.32
C TRP A 42 5.04 8.19 -0.45
N ILE A 43 4.33 7.07 -0.29
CA ILE A 43 4.88 5.74 -0.50
C ILE A 43 5.22 5.55 -1.98
N GLU A 44 4.30 5.90 -2.88
CA GLU A 44 4.53 5.84 -4.33
C GLU A 44 5.75 6.67 -4.75
N ALA A 45 5.88 7.90 -4.21
CA ALA A 45 7.05 8.74 -4.46
C ALA A 45 8.35 8.18 -3.86
N ALA A 46 8.27 7.37 -2.79
CA ALA A 46 9.43 6.78 -2.13
C ALA A 46 9.95 5.51 -2.84
N VAL A 47 9.11 4.83 -3.64
CA VAL A 47 9.52 3.67 -4.43
C VAL A 47 10.65 4.08 -5.37
N ASP A 48 11.82 3.44 -5.21
CA ASP A 48 13.02 3.71 -5.99
C ASP A 48 13.51 5.18 -5.97
N ALA A 49 13.11 5.97 -4.98
CA ALA A 49 13.53 7.36 -4.85
C ALA A 49 15.06 7.53 -4.83
N HIS A 50 15.79 6.55 -4.28
CA HIS A 50 17.26 6.54 -4.27
C HIS A 50 17.89 6.49 -5.68
N LYS A 51 17.22 5.85 -6.64
CA LYS A 51 17.65 5.83 -8.04
C LYS A 51 17.39 7.17 -8.72
N ILE A 52 16.22 7.76 -8.46
CA ILE A 52 15.81 9.05 -9.03
C ILE A 52 16.69 10.18 -8.49
N LEU A 53 16.92 10.19 -7.18
CA LEU A 53 17.77 11.17 -6.48
C LEU A 53 19.27 10.83 -6.58
N ASN A 54 19.60 9.72 -7.24
CA ASN A 54 20.95 9.26 -7.55
C ASN A 54 21.88 9.18 -6.31
N PHE A 55 21.43 8.45 -5.29
CA PHE A 55 22.26 8.15 -4.12
C PHE A 55 22.27 6.66 -3.79
N GLU A 56 23.41 6.20 -3.28
CA GLU A 56 23.59 4.85 -2.77
C GLU A 56 23.25 4.77 -1.27
N PRO A 57 22.74 3.63 -0.78
CA PRO A 57 22.47 3.46 0.64
C PRO A 57 23.75 3.55 1.46
N SER A 58 23.71 4.33 2.54
CA SER A 58 24.86 4.54 3.42
C SER A 58 24.46 4.62 4.89
N GLY A 59 25.34 4.15 5.78
CA GLY A 59 25.15 4.19 7.23
C GLY A 59 24.82 2.83 7.84
N ARG A 60 24.10 2.82 8.96
CA ARG A 60 23.84 1.57 9.71
C ARG A 60 22.83 0.69 8.98
N LYS A 61 23.13 -0.61 8.96
CA LYS A 61 22.20 -1.67 8.60
C LYS A 61 21.33 -2.01 9.80
N ARG A 62 20.01 -2.10 9.62
CA ARG A 62 19.06 -2.40 10.69
C ARG A 62 18.02 -3.38 10.18
N ILE A 63 17.60 -4.28 11.06
CA ILE A 63 16.47 -5.19 10.86
C ILE A 63 15.43 -4.91 11.95
N GLY A 64 14.16 -4.80 11.55
CA GLY A 64 13.01 -4.84 12.43
C GLY A 64 12.26 -6.15 12.24
N PHE A 65 11.73 -6.71 13.32
CA PHE A 65 10.93 -7.92 13.29
C PHE A 65 9.72 -7.75 14.19
N ASP A 66 8.55 -7.95 13.63
CA ASP A 66 7.27 -7.98 14.32
C ASP A 66 6.79 -9.44 14.40
N VAL A 67 6.70 -9.93 15.64
CA VAL A 67 6.32 -11.31 15.92
C VAL A 67 4.80 -11.34 16.04
N ALA A 68 4.14 -12.09 15.16
CA ALA A 68 2.71 -12.32 15.26
C ALA A 68 2.35 -13.10 16.53
N ASP A 69 1.09 -13.01 16.94
CA ASP A 69 0.55 -13.79 18.04
C ASP A 69 0.10 -15.19 17.55
N SER A 70 -0.71 -15.88 18.36
CA SER A 70 -1.24 -17.20 18.01
C SER A 70 -2.36 -17.17 16.96
N GLY A 71 -2.70 -16.00 16.43
CA GLY A 71 -3.67 -15.81 15.37
C GLY A 71 -3.16 -16.27 14.01
N ALA A 72 -3.89 -15.89 12.96
CA ALA A 72 -3.56 -16.27 11.58
C ALA A 72 -2.60 -15.29 10.87
N ASP A 73 -2.33 -14.15 11.49
CA ASP A 73 -1.48 -13.12 10.91
C ASP A 73 -0.02 -13.60 10.86
N LYS A 74 0.68 -13.19 9.80
CA LYS A 74 2.08 -13.56 9.61
C LYS A 74 2.98 -12.62 10.40
N CYS A 75 4.08 -13.15 10.92
CA CYS A 75 5.19 -12.29 11.35
C CYS A 75 5.69 -11.43 10.18
N ALA A 76 6.20 -10.24 10.48
CA ALA A 76 6.74 -9.31 9.50
C ALA A 76 8.19 -8.98 9.80
N ASN A 77 9.03 -8.88 8.77
CA ASN A 77 10.41 -8.44 8.88
C ASN A 77 10.70 -7.32 7.87
N VAL A 78 11.52 -6.36 8.26
CA VAL A 78 11.97 -5.27 7.38
C VAL A 78 13.45 -5.04 7.57
N TYR A 79 14.21 -4.98 6.48
CA TYR A 79 15.63 -4.66 6.49
C TYR A 79 15.89 -3.33 5.76
N ARG A 80 16.77 -2.50 6.32
CA ARG A 80 17.25 -1.28 5.69
C ARG A 80 18.75 -1.10 5.83
N HIS A 81 19.36 -0.48 4.82
CA HIS A 81 20.71 0.07 4.87
C HIS A 81 20.62 1.58 4.70
N GLY A 82 20.90 2.35 5.76
CA GLY A 82 20.74 3.80 5.66
C GLY A 82 19.30 4.16 5.34
N SER A 83 19.07 5.00 4.34
CA SER A 83 17.74 5.46 3.92
C SER A 83 17.05 4.56 2.87
N VAL A 84 17.56 3.35 2.58
CA VAL A 84 16.99 2.43 1.59
C VAL A 84 16.53 1.12 2.25
N VAL A 85 15.32 0.69 1.92
CA VAL A 85 14.67 -0.57 2.35
C VAL A 85 14.84 -1.63 1.26
N TYR A 86 14.97 -2.90 1.65
CA TYR A 86 15.10 -4.06 0.74
C TYR A 86 14.01 -5.09 0.98
#